data_AF-A0AA39HUH4-F1
#
_entry.id   AF-A0AA39HUH4-F1
#
_cell.length_a   1.000
_cell.length_b   1.000
_cell.length_c   1.000
_cell.angle_alpha   90.00
_cell.angle_beta   90.00
_cell.angle_gamma   90.00
#
_symmetry.space_group_name_H-M   'P 1'
#
loop_
_entity.id
_entity.type
_entity.pdbx_description
1 polymer ?
#
loop_
_entity_poly.entity_id
_entity_poly.type
_entity_poly.pdbx_seq_one_letter_code
_entity_poly.pdbx_strand_id
1 'polypeptide(L)'
;MASEKSTTNGETDYTKKLSDYKKNLLIQAEKIVLEEFPKRVVQFNELLDDEQFSYELLSSYLPDLDFNLPRPEEPAKTEEVGPPKKRKRFEQNGELITDETGVSGTPVYGFVNGPVKCNKKLADLTDLVRPLLRNAVEDVNKMETILEFPFKKKL
;
A
#
# COMPACT_ATOMS: atom_id res chain seq x y z
N MET A 1 23.25 59.76 43.14
CA MET A 1 23.26 59.52 41.68
C MET A 1 22.71 58.14 41.43
N ALA A 2 21.72 58.04 40.55
CA ALA A 2 20.85 56.89 40.35
C ALA A 2 21.60 55.69 39.76
N SER A 3 21.29 54.50 40.27
CA SER A 3 21.67 53.22 39.67
C SER A 3 20.42 52.63 39.04
N GLU A 4 20.35 52.70 37.71
CA GLU A 4 19.26 52.18 36.91
C GLU A 4 19.32 50.64 36.86
N LYS A 5 18.35 49.99 37.51
CA LYS A 5 18.04 48.58 37.27
C LYS A 5 17.24 48.48 35.97
N SER A 6 17.92 48.20 34.87
CA SER A 6 17.28 47.60 33.69
C SER A 6 17.56 46.09 33.71
N THR A 7 16.59 45.28 33.26
CA THR A 7 16.59 43.80 33.05
C THR A 7 15.66 42.96 33.95
N THR A 8 14.33 43.18 33.84
CA THR A 8 13.30 42.17 34.26
C THR A 8 12.12 42.03 33.29
N ASN A 9 12.13 42.71 32.13
CA ASN A 9 10.97 42.72 31.22
C ASN A 9 10.84 41.48 30.33
N GLY A 10 11.92 40.71 30.09
CA GLY A 10 11.89 39.56 29.18
C GLY A 10 11.22 38.30 29.75
N GLU A 11 11.47 37.98 31.01
CA GLU A 11 11.04 36.72 31.64
C GLU A 11 9.50 36.65 31.88
N THR A 12 8.89 37.81 32.14
CA THR A 12 7.43 37.92 32.29
C THR A 12 6.69 37.80 30.94
N ASP A 13 7.35 38.11 29.83
CA ASP A 13 6.76 38.01 28.49
C ASP A 13 6.76 36.56 27.97
N TYR A 14 7.83 35.80 28.24
CA TYR A 14 7.88 34.37 27.93
C TYR A 14 6.86 33.56 28.73
N THR A 15 6.70 33.84 30.01
CA THR A 15 5.73 33.14 30.87
C THR A 15 4.28 33.42 30.47
N LYS A 16 3.97 34.64 30.00
CA LYS A 16 2.67 34.99 29.41
C LYS A 16 2.43 34.22 28.10
N LYS A 17 3.38 34.25 27.17
CA LYS A 17 3.28 33.49 25.90
C LYS A 17 3.07 31.99 26.14
N LEU A 18 3.74 31.42 27.13
CA LEU A 18 3.61 30.00 27.49
C LEU A 18 2.25 29.69 28.14
N SER A 19 1.70 30.61 28.92
CA SER A 19 0.34 30.52 29.48
C SER A 19 -0.73 30.58 28.39
N ASP A 20 -0.58 31.51 27.44
CA ASP A 20 -1.50 31.66 26.33
C ASP A 20 -1.43 30.45 25.39
N TYR A 21 -0.23 29.92 25.14
CA TYR A 21 -0.04 28.67 24.41
C TYR A 21 -0.79 27.50 25.08
N LYS A 22 -0.73 27.36 26.40
CA LYS A 22 -1.48 26.33 27.15
C LYS A 22 -2.99 26.44 27.00
N LYS A 23 -3.53 27.66 27.09
CA LYS A 23 -4.97 27.91 26.93
C LYS A 23 -5.42 27.56 25.52
N ASN A 24 -4.64 27.98 24.51
CA ASN A 24 -4.91 27.61 23.12
C ASN A 24 -4.86 26.09 22.91
N LEU A 25 -3.92 25.41 23.57
CA LEU A 25 -3.81 23.95 23.54
C LEU A 25 -5.08 23.26 24.06
N LEU A 26 -5.62 23.74 25.19
CA LEU A 26 -6.85 23.21 25.79
C LEU A 26 -8.06 23.46 24.91
N ILE A 27 -8.21 24.67 24.37
CA ILE A 27 -9.30 25.01 23.45
C ILE A 27 -9.25 24.12 22.20
N GLN A 28 -8.05 23.85 21.69
CA GLN A 28 -7.86 22.93 20.56
C GLN A 28 -8.26 21.49 20.91
N ALA A 29 -7.90 20.98 22.09
CA ALA A 29 -8.34 19.66 22.53
C ALA A 29 -9.86 19.56 22.68
N GLU A 30 -10.50 20.54 23.32
CA GLU A 30 -11.96 20.57 23.46
C GLU A 30 -12.63 20.51 22.08
N LYS A 31 -12.15 21.30 21.12
CA LYS A 31 -12.65 21.28 19.75
C LYS A 31 -12.48 19.92 19.08
N ILE A 32 -11.30 19.30 19.19
CA ILE A 32 -11.02 18.00 18.56
C ILE A 32 -11.96 16.92 19.12
N VAL A 33 -12.13 16.87 20.44
CA VAL A 33 -12.96 15.85 21.10
C VAL A 33 -14.45 16.05 20.83
N LEU A 34 -14.93 17.30 20.88
CA LEU A 34 -16.36 17.59 20.77
C LEU A 34 -16.86 17.66 19.32
N GLU A 35 -16.03 18.16 18.40
CA GLU A 35 -16.44 18.42 17.02
C GLU A 35 -15.79 17.44 16.03
N GLU A 36 -14.45 17.34 16.05
CA GLU A 36 -13.73 16.64 14.97
C GLU A 36 -13.86 15.11 15.09
N PHE A 37 -13.78 14.56 16.30
CA PHE A 37 -13.90 13.12 16.50
C PHE A 37 -15.29 12.58 16.14
N PRO A 38 -16.41 13.11 16.68
CA PRO A 38 -17.73 12.63 16.30
C PRO A 38 -17.99 12.77 14.80
N LYS A 39 -17.57 13.89 14.20
CA LYS A 39 -17.72 14.12 12.76
C LYS A 39 -16.97 13.09 11.93
N ARG A 40 -15.73 12.75 12.31
CA ARG A 40 -14.95 11.73 11.60
C ARG A 40 -15.51 10.32 11.75
N VAL A 41 -16.03 9.97 12.92
CA VAL A 41 -16.68 8.68 13.13
C VAL A 41 -17.89 8.53 12.21
N VAL A 42 -18.73 9.56 12.11
CA VAL A 42 -19.88 9.55 11.19
C VAL A 42 -19.41 9.45 9.73
N GLN A 43 -18.43 10.27 9.34
CA GLN A 43 -17.88 10.22 7.98
C GLN A 43 -17.30 8.84 7.61
N PHE A 44 -16.62 8.16 8.54
CA PHE A 44 -16.09 6.82 8.27
C PHE A 44 -17.18 5.76 8.22
N ASN A 45 -18.24 5.88 9.02
CA ASN A 45 -19.38 4.97 8.90
C ASN A 45 -20.08 5.14 7.54
N GLU A 46 -20.34 6.38 7.12
CA GLU A 46 -20.91 6.66 5.80
C GLU A 46 -20.04 6.10 4.67
N LEU A 47 -18.71 6.28 4.76
CA LEU A 47 -17.77 5.74 3.78
C LEU A 47 -17.76 4.20 3.75
N LEU A 48 -17.95 3.53 4.89
CA LEU A 48 -18.01 2.07 4.96
C LEU A 48 -19.35 1.52 4.45
N ASP A 49 -20.42 2.31 4.55
CA ASP A 49 -21.74 1.98 4.00
C ASP A 49 -21.79 2.16 2.47
N ASP A 50 -20.83 2.89 1.86
CA ASP A 50 -20.74 3.03 0.42
C ASP A 50 -20.45 1.68 -0.28
N GLU A 51 -21.17 1.42 -1.37
CA GLU A 51 -21.04 0.19 -2.18
C GLU A 51 -19.61 -0.07 -2.68
N GLN A 52 -18.79 0.98 -2.79
CA GLN A 52 -17.39 0.88 -3.23
C GLN A 52 -16.49 0.07 -2.28
N PHE A 53 -16.89 -0.07 -1.02
CA PHE A 53 -16.17 -0.86 -0.01
C PHE A 53 -16.82 -2.23 0.25
N SER A 54 -17.91 -2.56 -0.47
CA SER A 54 -18.57 -3.86 -0.35
C SER A 54 -17.75 -4.99 -0.98
N TYR A 55 -17.63 -6.10 -0.23
CA TYR A 55 -16.97 -7.32 -0.72
C TYR A 55 -17.72 -7.99 -1.88
N GLU A 56 -18.98 -7.67 -2.10
CA GLU A 56 -19.79 -8.24 -3.18
C GLU A 56 -19.28 -7.81 -4.56
N LEU A 57 -18.67 -6.62 -4.67
CA LEU A 57 -18.11 -6.13 -5.92
C LEU A 57 -16.72 -6.70 -6.24
N LEU A 58 -16.08 -7.49 -5.38
CA LEU A 58 -14.70 -7.95 -5.56
C LEU A 58 -14.46 -8.66 -6.90
N SER A 59 -15.45 -9.41 -7.38
CA SER A 59 -15.45 -10.04 -8.70
C SER A 59 -15.34 -9.04 -9.85
N SER A 60 -15.95 -7.85 -9.71
CA SER A 60 -15.88 -6.75 -10.67
C SER A 60 -14.58 -5.93 -10.59
N TYR A 61 -13.83 -6.06 -9.49
CA TYR A 61 -12.51 -5.45 -9.32
C TYR A 61 -11.41 -6.32 -9.93
N LEU A 62 -11.64 -7.59 -10.24
CA LEU A 62 -10.66 -8.41 -10.93
C LEU A 62 -10.34 -7.78 -12.30
N PRO A 63 -9.08 -7.42 -12.57
CA PRO A 63 -8.71 -6.98 -13.90
C PRO A 63 -8.72 -8.19 -14.84
N ASP A 64 -9.22 -8.01 -16.06
CA ASP A 64 -9.09 -9.02 -17.11
C ASP A 64 -7.60 -9.18 -17.46
N LEU A 65 -6.96 -10.18 -16.86
CA LEU A 65 -5.57 -10.53 -17.14
C LEU A 65 -5.58 -11.66 -18.16
N ASP A 66 -5.34 -11.31 -19.42
CA ASP A 66 -5.00 -12.26 -20.47
C ASP A 66 -3.60 -12.83 -20.20
N PHE A 67 -3.53 -13.81 -19.30
CA PHE A 67 -2.33 -14.63 -19.15
C PHE A 67 -2.30 -15.68 -20.25
N ASN A 68 -1.41 -15.49 -21.22
CA ASN A 68 -0.98 -16.56 -22.11
C ASN A 68 -0.09 -17.51 -21.30
N LEU A 69 -0.71 -18.33 -20.46
CA LEU A 69 0.00 -19.39 -19.76
C LEU A 69 0.57 -20.34 -20.81
N PRO A 70 1.88 -20.65 -20.77
CA PRO A 70 2.46 -21.62 -21.69
C PRO A 70 1.78 -22.97 -21.44
N ARG A 71 0.90 -23.35 -22.36
CA ARG A 71 0.24 -24.65 -22.32
C ARG A 71 1.19 -25.65 -22.98
N PRO A 72 1.48 -26.81 -22.35
CA PRO A 72 2.23 -27.87 -23.00
C PRO A 72 1.55 -28.20 -24.32
N GLU A 73 2.32 -28.25 -25.41
CA GLU A 73 1.80 -28.71 -26.70
C GLU A 73 1.23 -30.10 -26.49
N GLU A 74 -0.07 -30.27 -26.76
CA GLU A 74 -0.66 -31.60 -26.75
C GLU A 74 0.10 -32.43 -27.79
N PRO A 75 0.59 -33.64 -27.43
CA PRO A 75 1.30 -34.46 -28.41
C PRO A 75 0.36 -34.67 -29.58
N ALA A 76 0.77 -34.20 -30.76
CA ALA A 76 -0.01 -34.32 -31.98
C ALA A 76 -0.48 -35.77 -32.07
N LYS A 77 -1.79 -36.00 -31.94
CA LYS A 77 -2.40 -37.28 -32.25
C LYS A 77 -2.23 -37.45 -33.75
N THR A 78 -1.07 -37.97 -34.13
CA THR A 78 -0.88 -38.58 -35.43
C THR A 78 -1.84 -39.76 -35.40
N GLU A 79 -2.89 -39.73 -36.21
CA GLU A 79 -3.69 -40.92 -36.48
C GLU A 79 -2.75 -41.96 -37.12
N GLU A 80 -2.12 -42.79 -36.29
CA GLU A 80 -1.28 -43.88 -36.77
C GLU A 80 -2.18 -45.03 -37.23
N VAL A 81 -2.57 -45.00 -38.51
CA VAL A 81 -2.85 -46.22 -39.26
C VAL A 81 -1.55 -46.69 -39.90
N GLY A 82 -0.80 -47.53 -39.18
CA GLY A 82 0.31 -48.29 -39.75
C GLY A 82 1.34 -48.75 -38.71
N PRO A 83 1.95 -49.94 -38.88
CA PRO A 83 2.95 -50.45 -37.95
C PRO A 83 4.21 -49.57 -37.95
N PRO A 84 4.92 -49.46 -36.82
CA PRO A 84 5.97 -48.47 -36.62
C PRO A 84 7.12 -48.70 -37.60
N LYS A 85 7.32 -47.76 -38.53
CA LYS A 85 8.50 -47.73 -39.39
C LYS A 85 9.69 -47.27 -38.54
N LYS A 86 10.69 -48.14 -38.38
CA LYS A 86 11.98 -47.84 -37.74
C LYS A 86 12.53 -46.51 -38.27
N ARG A 87 12.79 -45.57 -37.35
CA ARG A 87 13.31 -44.23 -37.65
C ARG A 87 14.64 -44.33 -38.40
N LYS A 88 14.77 -43.54 -39.46
CA LYS A 88 16.00 -43.46 -40.26
C LYS A 88 17.06 -42.71 -39.46
N ARG A 89 18.11 -43.43 -39.07
CA ARG A 89 19.32 -42.92 -38.43
C ARG A 89 19.95 -41.85 -39.35
N PHE A 90 20.10 -40.62 -38.88
CA PHE A 90 20.86 -39.59 -39.59
C PHE A 90 22.21 -39.44 -38.88
N GLU A 91 23.27 -39.82 -39.57
CA GLU A 91 24.64 -39.63 -39.10
C GLU A 91 25.12 -38.27 -39.59
N GLN A 92 25.43 -37.38 -38.66
CA GLN A 92 26.27 -36.23 -38.94
C GLN A 92 27.50 -36.33 -38.02
N ASN A 93 28.66 -36.49 -38.64
CA ASN A 93 29.98 -36.44 -38.00
C ASN A 93 30.26 -37.53 -36.94
N GLY A 94 29.81 -38.77 -37.17
CA GLY A 94 30.40 -39.95 -36.54
C GLY A 94 30.04 -40.22 -35.07
N GLU A 95 29.14 -39.47 -34.44
CA GLU A 95 28.64 -39.77 -33.09
C GLU A 95 27.15 -40.17 -33.11
N LEU A 96 26.82 -41.26 -32.41
CA LEU A 96 25.43 -41.64 -32.14
C LEU A 96 24.82 -40.61 -31.19
N ILE A 97 23.89 -39.81 -31.68
CA ILE A 97 22.98 -39.07 -30.81
C ILE A 97 21.82 -40.02 -30.49
N THR A 98 21.90 -40.69 -29.34
CA THR A 98 20.73 -41.23 -28.63
C THR A 98 20.01 -40.06 -27.96
N ASP A 99 18.67 -40.08 -27.94
CA ASP A 99 17.79 -39.04 -27.33
C ASP A 99 18.08 -38.77 -25.82
N GLU A 100 19.03 -39.49 -25.23
CA GLU A 100 19.53 -39.37 -23.85
C GLU A 100 20.48 -38.16 -23.66
N THR A 101 21.09 -37.66 -24.74
CA THR A 101 21.84 -36.40 -24.75
C THR A 101 21.07 -35.34 -25.53
N GLY A 102 19.78 -35.23 -25.25
CA GLY A 102 19.05 -34.02 -25.55
C GLY A 102 19.80 -32.86 -24.90
N VAL A 103 20.26 -31.91 -25.72
CA VAL A 103 20.73 -30.61 -25.24
C VAL A 103 19.59 -30.05 -24.38
N SER A 104 19.71 -30.24 -23.07
CA SER A 104 18.78 -29.73 -22.07
C SER A 104 19.00 -28.22 -22.03
N GLY A 105 18.46 -27.51 -23.02
CA GLY A 105 18.35 -26.07 -22.96
C GLY A 105 17.60 -25.72 -21.69
N THR A 106 18.16 -24.82 -20.88
CA THR A 106 17.46 -24.24 -19.74
C THR A 106 16.14 -23.69 -20.27
N PRO A 107 14.97 -24.07 -19.71
CA PRO A 107 13.71 -23.49 -20.14
C PRO A 107 13.77 -21.99 -19.89
N VAL A 108 13.97 -21.24 -20.97
CA VAL A 108 13.95 -19.79 -20.94
C VAL A 108 12.49 -19.42 -20.81
N TYR A 109 12.06 -19.12 -19.59
CA TYR A 109 10.75 -18.52 -19.35
C TYR A 109 10.79 -17.10 -19.92
N GLY A 110 10.45 -16.98 -21.20
CA GLY A 110 10.15 -15.69 -21.80
C GLY A 110 8.90 -15.14 -21.11
N PHE A 111 9.01 -13.99 -20.46
CA PHE A 111 7.83 -13.22 -20.10
C PHE A 111 7.16 -12.78 -21.41
N VAL A 112 6.24 -13.62 -21.91
CA VAL A 112 5.55 -13.39 -23.19
C VAL A 112 4.65 -12.16 -23.13
N ASN A 113 4.26 -11.76 -21.91
CA ASN A 113 3.46 -10.58 -21.64
C ASN A 113 4.33 -9.47 -21.03
N GLY A 114 4.20 -8.26 -21.56
CA GLY A 114 4.82 -7.04 -21.03
C GLY A 114 4.30 -6.64 -19.63
N PRO A 115 4.59 -5.42 -19.16
CA PRO A 115 4.27 -5.00 -17.80
C PRO A 115 2.78 -5.14 -17.48
N VAL A 116 2.46 -5.85 -16.39
CA VAL A 116 1.09 -6.01 -15.89
C VAL A 116 0.62 -4.67 -15.33
N LYS A 117 -0.49 -4.15 -15.87
CA LYS A 117 -1.07 -2.89 -15.41
C LYS A 117 -1.64 -3.04 -14.01
N CYS A 118 -1.40 -2.06 -13.15
CA CYS A 118 -2.03 -1.99 -11.83
C CYS A 118 -3.56 -1.89 -11.96
N ASN A 119 -4.28 -2.47 -11.00
CA ASN A 119 -5.72 -2.32 -10.89
C ASN A 119 -6.08 -0.88 -10.53
N LYS A 120 -6.56 -0.12 -11.51
CA LYS A 120 -6.89 1.30 -11.34
C LYS A 120 -7.94 1.53 -10.26
N LYS A 121 -8.97 0.68 -10.23
CA LYS A 121 -10.07 0.81 -9.25
C LYS A 121 -9.57 0.67 -7.80
N LEU A 122 -8.64 -0.25 -7.55
CA LEU A 122 -8.02 -0.39 -6.23
C LEU A 122 -7.01 0.73 -5.95
N ALA A 123 -6.29 1.20 -6.97
CA ALA A 123 -5.39 2.33 -6.82
C ALA A 123 -6.15 3.60 -6.38
N ASP A 124 -7.27 3.91 -7.04
CA ASP A 124 -8.14 5.05 -6.73
C ASP A 124 -8.72 4.93 -5.31
N LEU A 125 -9.19 3.74 -4.92
CA LEU A 125 -9.66 3.49 -3.55
C LEU A 125 -8.56 3.71 -2.51
N THR A 126 -7.35 3.25 -2.81
CA THR A 126 -6.21 3.42 -1.91
C THR A 126 -5.79 4.89 -1.81
N ASP A 127 -5.90 5.66 -2.90
CA ASP A 127 -5.65 7.10 -2.90
C ASP A 127 -6.66 7.89 -2.06
N LEU A 128 -7.90 7.41 -1.95
CA LEU A 128 -8.91 7.98 -1.05
C LEU A 128 -8.62 7.64 0.42
N VAL A 129 -8.25 6.39 0.73
CA VAL A 129 -8.04 5.92 2.11
C VAL A 129 -6.73 6.44 2.72
N ARG A 130 -5.67 6.59 1.92
CA ARG A 130 -4.35 7.09 2.37
C ARG A 130 -4.40 8.40 3.19
N PRO A 131 -5.01 9.50 2.69
CA PRO A 131 -5.05 10.75 3.43
C PRO A 131 -5.92 10.66 4.69
N LEU A 132 -6.98 9.84 4.68
CA LEU A 132 -7.86 9.64 5.82
C LEU A 132 -7.12 8.99 7.00
N LEU A 133 -6.35 7.94 6.72
CA LEU A 133 -5.49 7.29 7.72
C LEU A 133 -4.44 8.26 8.28
N ARG A 134 -3.79 9.02 7.40
CA ARG A 134 -2.80 10.01 7.82
C ARG A 134 -3.40 11.05 8.75
N ASN A 135 -4.53 11.62 8.39
CA ASN A 135 -5.22 12.63 9.20
C ASN A 135 -5.67 12.05 10.55
N ALA A 136 -6.10 10.78 10.60
CA ALA A 136 -6.50 10.12 11.84
C ALA A 136 -5.31 9.96 12.80
N VAL A 137 -4.15 9.51 12.29
CA VAL A 137 -2.93 9.37 13.09
C VAL A 137 -2.42 10.73 13.59
N GLU A 138 -2.43 11.74 12.73
CA GLU A 138 -2.01 13.10 13.12
C GLU A 138 -2.87 13.66 14.25
N ASP A 139 -4.18 13.41 14.25
CA ASP A 139 -5.06 13.91 15.30
C ASP A 139 -4.91 13.16 16.62
N VAL A 140 -4.66 11.84 16.59
CA VAL A 140 -4.31 11.08 17.79
C VAL A 140 -3.01 11.62 18.39
N ASN A 141 -1.99 11.87 17.56
CA ASN A 141 -0.71 12.42 18.03
C ASN A 141 -0.85 13.85 18.58
N LYS A 142 -1.69 14.69 17.96
CA LYS A 142 -2.03 16.02 18.49
C LYS A 142 -2.67 15.87 19.87
N MET A 143 -3.65 14.98 20.02
CA MET A 143 -4.32 14.74 21.29
C MET A 143 -3.37 14.21 22.35
N GLU A 144 -2.47 13.30 22.00
CA GLU A 144 -1.41 12.82 22.90
C GLU A 144 -0.53 13.97 23.38
N THR A 145 -0.08 14.85 22.47
CA THR A 145 0.71 16.03 22.82
C THR A 145 -0.05 16.98 23.73
N ILE A 146 -1.33 17.24 23.43
CA ILE A 146 -2.18 18.14 24.23
C ILE A 146 -2.43 17.55 25.62
N LEU A 147 -2.60 16.23 25.73
CA LEU A 147 -2.80 15.52 26.99
C LEU A 147 -1.50 15.43 27.80
N GLU A 148 -0.33 15.26 27.19
CA GLU A 148 0.92 15.08 27.94
C GLU A 148 1.43 16.39 28.55
N PHE A 149 1.25 17.52 27.85
CA PHE A 149 1.76 18.84 28.24
C PHE A 149 1.27 19.37 29.59
N PRO A 150 -0.03 19.29 29.97
CA PRO A 150 -0.52 19.78 31.26
C PRO A 150 -0.12 18.89 32.44
N PHE A 151 0.17 17.60 32.23
CA PHE A 151 0.47 16.66 33.32
C PHE A 151 1.96 16.59 33.68
N LYS A 152 2.88 16.88 32.75
CA LYS A 152 4.35 16.83 32.99
C LYS A 152 4.90 17.83 34.04
N LYS A 153 4.12 18.80 34.52
CA LYS A 153 4.56 19.76 35.57
C LYS A 153 4.26 19.33 37.02
N LYS A 154 3.66 18.15 37.24
CA LYS A 154 3.25 17.68 38.58
C LYS A 154 4.16 16.63 39.23
N LEU A 155 5.32 16.29 38.65
CA LEU A 155 6.35 15.45 39.30
C LEU A 155 7.64 16.25 39.55
#